data_AF-A0A953NV78-F1
#
_entry.id   AF-A0A953NV78-F1
#
_cell.length_a   1.000
_cell.length_b   1.000
_cell.length_c   1.000
_cell.angle_alpha   90.00
_cell.angle_beta   90.00
_cell.angle_gamma   90.00
#
_symmetry.space_group_name_H-M   'P 1'
#
loop_
_entity.id
_entity.type
_entity.pdbx_description
1 polymer ?
#
loop_
_entity_poly.entity_id
_entity_poly.type
_entity_poly.pdbx_seq_one_letter_code
_entity_poly.pdbx_strand_id
1 'polypeptide(L)'
;MATSERAISSQQAAAAAFAPLSARRLLTLAGIGMILAGMIFGDIFAVFVLHQNAARVGAGLAAAATAAVAGDAGAVASHIQNTGEFLENRGTKVDTHVHLIAFGYLALMLALVQPWMALSEVARRRLAWLFVTGGVLLPVGVFLIHYVGLTHSPLQAIGWASIFADLGGLMVLVSTAGYLAGIIRHFGAGEPSLPDKLLRDQSTSGRWLLAGGLILVLAGFIHGAYYAGVDLYRHEAADYTILSQLASAAAAQNPARVNQALNDYGQLQGDKAVKIAAHAHIIEFGLLAMLLAFFQPYVQLGETWKRRWAGILLFGSLLLPVCVLLEMKYGLLAGGIADTGGLLVILALLAMWIGILRYSGSLDAMPSGVPR
;
A
#
# COMPACT_ATOMS: atom_id res chain seq x y z
N MET A 1 -46.90 26.00 -23.37
CA MET A 1 -45.62 25.37 -23.77
C MET A 1 -45.17 24.48 -22.63
N ALA A 2 -44.88 23.21 -22.89
CA ALA A 2 -44.28 22.32 -21.89
C ALA A 2 -42.76 22.32 -22.06
N THR A 3 -42.00 22.56 -20.99
CA THR A 3 -40.54 22.48 -21.00
C THR A 3 -40.11 21.02 -21.05
N SER A 4 -39.66 20.59 -22.23
CA SER A 4 -39.02 19.27 -22.40
C SER A 4 -37.64 19.27 -21.74
N GLU A 5 -37.59 19.05 -20.42
CA GLU A 5 -36.36 18.60 -19.75
C GLU A 5 -35.93 17.27 -20.38
N ARG A 6 -34.96 17.33 -21.31
CA ARG A 6 -34.32 16.13 -21.82
C ARG A 6 -33.60 15.46 -20.66
N ALA A 7 -34.12 14.31 -20.21
CA ALA A 7 -33.39 13.43 -19.31
C ALA A 7 -32.03 13.11 -19.93
N ILE A 8 -30.96 13.68 -19.36
CA ILE A 8 -29.58 13.49 -19.82
C ILE A 8 -29.32 11.98 -19.89
N SER A 9 -28.93 11.49 -21.06
CA SER A 9 -28.78 10.04 -21.23
C SER A 9 -27.72 9.52 -20.25
N SER A 10 -27.94 8.33 -19.69
CA SER A 10 -27.03 7.79 -18.66
C SER A 10 -25.58 7.63 -19.17
N GLN A 11 -25.39 7.62 -20.49
CA GLN A 11 -24.10 7.59 -21.17
C GLN A 11 -23.41 8.98 -21.15
N GLN A 12 -24.15 10.07 -21.32
CA GLN A 12 -23.64 11.45 -21.22
C GLN A 12 -23.27 11.82 -19.78
N ALA A 13 -24.10 11.44 -18.79
CA ALA A 13 -23.78 11.66 -17.38
C ALA A 13 -22.47 10.97 -16.98
N ALA A 14 -22.25 9.74 -17.45
CA ALA A 14 -21.01 8.99 -17.24
C ALA A 14 -19.79 9.63 -17.93
N ALA A 15 -19.95 10.08 -19.18
CA ALA A 15 -18.89 10.78 -19.91
C ALA A 15 -18.50 12.13 -19.26
N ALA A 16 -19.47 12.85 -18.68
CA ALA A 16 -19.20 14.07 -17.91
C ALA A 16 -18.46 13.77 -16.59
N ALA A 17 -18.85 12.70 -15.88
CA ALA A 17 -18.21 12.29 -14.62
C ALA A 17 -16.78 11.74 -14.77
N PHE A 18 -16.36 11.37 -15.99
CA PHE A 18 -15.01 10.88 -16.31
C PHE A 18 -14.33 11.65 -17.45
N ALA A 19 -14.66 12.93 -17.57
CA ALA A 19 -14.22 13.81 -18.65
C ALA A 19 -12.68 13.93 -18.78
N PRO A 20 -12.15 14.34 -19.94
CA PRO A 20 -10.72 14.49 -20.17
C PRO A 20 -10.04 15.38 -19.11
N LEU A 21 -8.99 14.85 -18.49
CA LEU A 21 -8.26 15.49 -17.38
C LEU A 21 -9.12 15.97 -16.19
N SER A 22 -10.30 15.37 -15.98
CA SER A 22 -11.10 15.59 -14.77
C SER A 22 -10.38 15.09 -13.50
N ALA A 23 -10.70 15.71 -12.36
CA ALA A 23 -10.11 15.34 -11.06
C ALA A 23 -10.31 13.85 -10.73
N ARG A 24 -11.53 13.33 -10.99
CA ARG A 24 -11.86 11.91 -10.83
C ARG A 24 -10.97 11.00 -11.68
N ARG A 25 -10.82 11.30 -12.97
CA ARG A 25 -10.02 10.48 -13.91
C ARG A 25 -8.54 10.50 -13.56
N LEU A 26 -8.00 11.66 -13.20
CA LEU A 26 -6.62 11.80 -12.74
C LEU A 26 -6.35 10.95 -11.49
N LEU A 27 -7.18 11.09 -10.45
CA LEU A 27 -7.04 10.32 -9.22
C LEU A 27 -7.28 8.81 -9.41
N THR A 28 -8.18 8.40 -10.30
CA THR A 28 -8.41 6.97 -10.60
C THR A 28 -7.17 6.34 -11.26
N LEU A 29 -6.63 7.01 -12.29
CA LEU A 29 -5.47 6.51 -13.04
C LEU A 29 -4.18 6.55 -12.21
N ALA A 30 -3.96 7.63 -11.47
CA ALA A 30 -2.82 7.77 -10.57
C ALA A 30 -2.93 6.84 -9.35
N GLY A 31 -4.13 6.67 -8.77
CA GLY A 31 -4.35 5.79 -7.63
C GLY A 31 -3.99 4.34 -7.94
N ILE A 32 -4.56 3.77 -9.01
CA ILE A 32 -4.18 2.41 -9.46
C ILE A 32 -2.69 2.36 -9.85
N GLY A 33 -2.16 3.40 -10.50
CA GLY A 33 -0.75 3.46 -10.89
C GLY A 33 0.22 3.46 -9.71
N MET A 34 -0.09 4.17 -8.62
CA MET A 34 0.72 4.20 -7.40
C MET A 34 0.63 2.88 -6.62
N ILE A 35 -0.56 2.25 -6.54
CA ILE A 35 -0.67 0.88 -5.97
C ILE A 35 0.17 -0.10 -6.80
N LEU A 36 0.05 -0.07 -8.12
CA LEU A 36 0.80 -0.98 -9.02
C LEU A 36 2.31 -0.77 -8.91
N ALA A 37 2.79 0.48 -8.90
CA ALA A 37 4.20 0.81 -8.73
C ALA A 37 4.72 0.41 -7.35
N GLY A 38 3.93 0.66 -6.29
CA GLY A 38 4.22 0.23 -4.93
C GLY A 38 4.33 -1.30 -4.84
N MET A 39 3.36 -2.05 -5.35
CA MET A 39 3.40 -3.52 -5.37
C MET A 39 4.60 -4.07 -6.15
N ILE A 40 4.86 -3.58 -7.37
CA ILE A 40 6.03 -4.02 -8.17
C ILE A 40 7.35 -3.75 -7.42
N PHE A 41 7.48 -2.58 -6.78
CA PHE A 41 8.63 -2.26 -5.94
C PHE A 41 8.71 -3.17 -4.70
N GLY A 42 7.55 -3.53 -4.12
CA GLY A 42 7.41 -4.43 -2.98
C GLY A 42 7.90 -5.85 -3.26
N ASP A 43 7.42 -6.48 -4.33
CA ASP A 43 7.83 -7.82 -4.75
C ASP A 43 9.35 -7.87 -5.04
N ILE A 44 9.87 -6.86 -5.75
CA ILE A 44 11.33 -6.71 -6.00
C ILE A 44 12.09 -6.54 -4.68
N PHE A 45 11.58 -5.72 -3.75
CA PHE A 45 12.19 -5.52 -2.44
C PHE A 45 12.16 -6.80 -1.60
N ALA A 46 11.07 -7.56 -1.59
CA ALA A 46 10.93 -8.81 -0.86
C ALA A 46 12.01 -9.82 -1.29
N VAL A 47 12.00 -10.18 -2.59
CA VAL A 47 12.91 -11.18 -3.18
C VAL A 47 14.38 -10.78 -3.04
N PHE A 48 14.74 -9.53 -3.37
CA PHE A 48 16.16 -9.16 -3.51
C PHE A 48 16.77 -8.46 -2.28
N VAL A 49 15.96 -7.86 -1.40
CA VAL A 49 16.46 -7.04 -0.27
C VAL A 49 15.98 -7.53 1.09
N LEU A 50 14.72 -7.90 1.26
CA LEU A 50 14.15 -8.23 2.57
C LEU A 50 14.81 -9.48 3.18
N HIS A 51 14.81 -10.60 2.47
CA HIS A 51 15.43 -11.84 2.96
C HIS A 51 16.95 -11.68 3.16
N GLN A 52 17.63 -10.94 2.27
CA GLN A 52 19.07 -10.68 2.40
C GLN A 52 19.39 -9.80 3.62
N ASN A 53 18.67 -8.69 3.82
CA ASN A 53 18.89 -7.81 4.96
C ASN A 53 18.49 -8.48 6.28
N ALA A 54 17.46 -9.33 6.29
CA ALA A 54 17.10 -10.11 7.48
C ALA A 54 18.26 -11.01 7.95
N ALA A 55 18.87 -11.76 7.03
CA ALA A 55 20.04 -12.58 7.33
C ALA A 55 21.25 -11.75 7.79
N ARG A 56 21.51 -10.59 7.15
CA ARG A 56 22.62 -9.69 7.51
C ARG A 56 22.41 -9.02 8.87
N VAL A 57 21.18 -8.62 9.21
CA VAL A 57 20.82 -8.08 10.53
C VAL A 57 20.98 -9.14 11.62
N GLY A 58 20.52 -10.38 11.39
CA GLY A 58 20.75 -11.48 12.31
C GLY A 58 22.24 -11.77 12.56
N ALA A 59 23.04 -11.82 11.48
CA ALA A 59 24.49 -12.00 11.58
C ALA A 59 25.18 -10.81 12.29
N GLY A 60 24.76 -9.57 12.03
CA GLY A 60 25.28 -8.38 12.69
C GLY A 60 25.01 -8.36 14.19
N LEU A 61 23.79 -8.71 14.61
CA LEU A 61 23.43 -8.86 16.02
C LEU A 61 24.20 -10.00 16.71
N ALA A 62 24.41 -11.12 16.04
CA ALA A 62 25.21 -12.23 16.57
C ALA A 62 26.69 -11.88 16.71
N ALA A 63 27.26 -11.14 15.75
CA ALA A 63 28.62 -10.62 15.85
C ALA A 63 28.76 -9.59 16.98
N ALA A 64 27.80 -8.67 17.13
CA ALA A 64 27.75 -7.70 18.24
C ALA A 64 27.70 -8.40 19.60
N ALA A 65 26.84 -9.41 19.78
CA ALA A 65 26.73 -10.13 21.04
C ALA A 65 27.98 -10.98 21.36
N THR A 66 28.64 -11.53 20.32
CA THR A 66 29.92 -12.24 20.47
C THR A 66 31.05 -11.28 20.88
N ALA A 67 31.11 -10.10 20.27
CA ALA A 67 32.04 -9.03 20.66
C ALA A 67 31.80 -8.56 22.11
N ALA A 68 30.53 -8.46 22.54
CA ALA A 68 30.18 -8.11 23.92
C ALA A 68 30.67 -9.18 24.93
N VAL A 69 30.54 -10.47 24.61
CA VAL A 69 31.13 -11.57 25.41
C VAL A 69 32.66 -11.45 25.51
N ALA A 70 33.32 -11.06 24.42
CA ALA A 70 34.76 -10.84 24.38
C ALA A 70 35.22 -9.53 25.06
N GLY A 71 34.30 -8.65 25.45
CA GLY A 71 34.61 -7.33 26.02
C GLY A 71 35.03 -6.26 25.00
N ASP A 72 34.93 -6.54 23.70
CA ASP A 72 35.34 -5.61 22.64
C ASP A 72 34.21 -4.61 22.32
N ALA A 73 34.20 -3.51 23.07
CA ALA A 73 33.26 -2.40 22.86
C ALA A 73 33.39 -1.75 21.47
N GLY A 74 34.56 -1.84 20.81
CA GLY A 74 34.78 -1.28 19.47
C GLY A 74 34.08 -2.12 18.39
N ALA A 75 34.27 -3.44 18.44
CA ALA A 75 33.55 -4.37 17.57
C ALA A 75 32.03 -4.36 17.85
N VAL A 76 31.59 -4.25 19.12
CA VAL A 76 30.16 -4.05 19.45
C VAL A 76 29.61 -2.82 18.74
N ALA A 77 30.28 -1.66 18.85
CA ALA A 77 29.83 -0.42 18.21
C ALA A 77 29.78 -0.55 16.67
N SER A 78 30.81 -1.13 16.04
CA SER A 78 30.84 -1.34 14.59
C SER A 78 29.73 -2.30 14.10
N HIS A 79 29.51 -3.42 14.80
CA HIS A 79 28.45 -4.36 14.42
C HIS A 79 27.04 -3.77 14.62
N ILE A 80 26.84 -2.95 15.65
CA ILE A 80 25.58 -2.21 15.85
C ILE A 80 25.39 -1.16 14.75
N GLN A 81 26.42 -0.39 14.37
CA GLN A 81 26.33 0.58 13.28
C GLN A 81 25.94 -0.10 11.96
N ASN A 82 26.67 -1.15 11.55
CA ASN A 82 26.39 -1.89 10.32
C ASN A 82 24.96 -2.48 10.33
N THR A 83 24.47 -2.91 11.50
CA THR A 83 23.09 -3.38 11.67
C THR A 83 22.09 -2.24 11.50
N GLY A 84 22.39 -1.05 12.04
CA GLY A 84 21.60 0.17 11.84
C GLY A 84 21.48 0.56 10.38
N GLU A 85 22.59 0.54 9.63
CA GLU A 85 22.61 0.80 8.18
C GLU A 85 21.71 -0.20 7.41
N PHE A 86 21.77 -1.49 7.73
CA PHE A 86 20.85 -2.48 7.12
C PHE A 86 19.38 -2.28 7.52
N LEU A 87 19.10 -1.74 8.71
CA LEU A 87 17.75 -1.43 9.18
C LEU A 87 17.17 -0.15 8.54
N GLU A 88 17.94 0.94 8.43
CA GLU A 88 17.53 2.17 7.74
C GLU A 88 17.26 1.92 6.25
N ASN A 89 18.21 1.27 5.58
CA ASN A 89 18.16 0.99 4.15
C ASN A 89 17.28 -0.26 3.84
N ARG A 90 16.66 -0.87 4.87
CA ARG A 90 15.42 -1.71 4.81
C ARG A 90 14.16 -0.84 5.00
N GLY A 91 14.13 -0.04 6.07
CA GLY A 91 12.99 0.76 6.51
C GLY A 91 12.51 1.75 5.44
N THR A 92 13.42 2.57 4.90
CA THR A 92 13.18 3.48 3.77
C THR A 92 12.50 2.81 2.56
N LYS A 93 12.79 1.53 2.28
CA LYS A 93 12.22 0.80 1.14
C LYS A 93 10.83 0.25 1.45
N VAL A 94 10.63 -0.30 2.65
CA VAL A 94 9.29 -0.64 3.15
C VAL A 94 8.40 0.61 3.16
N ASP A 95 8.92 1.73 3.64
CA ASP A 95 8.18 2.98 3.77
C ASP A 95 7.83 3.61 2.41
N THR A 96 8.75 3.53 1.43
CA THR A 96 8.50 3.88 0.02
C THR A 96 7.35 3.05 -0.57
N HIS A 97 7.38 1.72 -0.35
CA HIS A 97 6.36 0.78 -0.82
C HIS A 97 4.99 1.08 -0.20
N VAL A 98 4.92 1.18 1.14
CA VAL A 98 3.67 1.42 1.87
C VAL A 98 3.08 2.79 1.52
N HIS A 99 3.88 3.85 1.44
CA HIS A 99 3.35 5.17 1.08
C HIS A 99 2.81 5.23 -0.37
N LEU A 100 3.46 4.57 -1.34
CA LEU A 100 2.90 4.45 -2.70
C LEU A 100 1.53 3.76 -2.70
N ILE A 101 1.40 2.65 -1.97
CA ILE A 101 0.12 1.92 -1.86
C ILE A 101 -0.93 2.73 -1.10
N ALA A 102 -0.58 3.36 0.02
CA ALA A 102 -1.47 4.15 0.85
C ALA A 102 -2.00 5.40 0.14
N PHE A 103 -1.14 6.17 -0.53
CA PHE A 103 -1.57 7.29 -1.37
C PHE A 103 -2.32 6.81 -2.62
N GLY A 104 -2.02 5.61 -3.10
CA GLY A 104 -2.81 4.88 -4.07
C GLY A 104 -4.26 4.67 -3.63
N TYR A 105 -4.48 4.04 -2.47
CA TYR A 105 -5.82 3.84 -1.90
C TYR A 105 -6.53 5.16 -1.62
N LEU A 106 -5.84 6.14 -1.02
CA LEU A 106 -6.41 7.45 -0.73
C LEU A 106 -6.80 8.19 -2.01
N ALA A 107 -6.02 8.12 -3.10
CA ALA A 107 -6.42 8.65 -4.40
C ALA A 107 -7.69 7.98 -4.94
N LEU A 108 -7.87 6.66 -4.77
CA LEU A 108 -9.10 5.97 -5.16
C LEU A 108 -10.30 6.39 -4.32
N MET A 109 -10.14 6.54 -3.00
CA MET A 109 -11.19 7.09 -2.13
C MET A 109 -11.55 8.53 -2.52
N LEU A 110 -10.55 9.38 -2.76
CA LEU A 110 -10.72 10.75 -3.24
C LEU A 110 -11.35 10.83 -4.65
N ALA A 111 -11.15 9.82 -5.51
CA ALA A 111 -11.84 9.69 -6.80
C ALA A 111 -13.31 9.26 -6.63
N LEU A 112 -13.62 8.39 -5.66
CA LEU A 112 -14.99 8.00 -5.37
C LEU A 112 -15.83 9.16 -4.83
N VAL A 113 -15.31 9.96 -3.88
CA VAL A 113 -16.08 11.05 -3.21
C VAL A 113 -16.35 12.31 -4.06
N GLN A 114 -15.85 12.37 -5.29
CA GLN A 114 -16.04 13.51 -6.22
C GLN A 114 -17.50 14.00 -6.43
N PRO A 115 -18.56 13.16 -6.38
CA PRO A 115 -19.95 13.62 -6.53
C PRO A 115 -20.42 14.54 -5.38
N TRP A 116 -19.79 14.44 -4.21
CA TRP A 116 -20.07 15.24 -3.02
C TRP A 116 -19.05 16.37 -2.81
N MET A 117 -18.30 16.74 -3.85
CA MET A 117 -17.30 17.81 -3.80
C MET A 117 -17.85 19.14 -4.32
N ALA A 118 -18.33 20.00 -3.40
CA ALA A 118 -18.81 21.36 -3.67
C ALA A 118 -17.66 22.36 -3.95
N LEU A 119 -16.81 22.03 -4.92
CA LEU A 119 -15.74 22.85 -5.48
C LEU A 119 -15.84 22.88 -7.01
N SER A 120 -15.38 23.97 -7.63
CA SER A 120 -15.29 24.07 -9.08
C SER A 120 -14.31 23.03 -9.65
N GLU A 121 -14.55 22.54 -10.87
CA GLU A 121 -13.69 21.50 -11.47
C GLU A 121 -12.23 21.96 -11.62
N VAL A 122 -11.99 23.27 -11.81
CA VAL A 122 -10.64 23.84 -11.82
C VAL A 122 -9.96 23.69 -10.44
N ALA A 123 -10.69 23.88 -9.34
CA ALA A 123 -10.17 23.66 -7.99
C ALA A 123 -9.97 22.17 -7.70
N ARG A 124 -10.94 21.30 -8.01
CA ARG A 124 -10.82 19.83 -7.84
C ARG A 124 -9.62 19.28 -8.61
N ARG A 125 -9.42 19.72 -9.86
CA ARG A 125 -8.27 19.32 -10.70
C ARG A 125 -6.94 19.84 -10.16
N ARG A 126 -6.88 21.05 -9.60
CA ARG A 126 -5.68 21.57 -8.92
C ARG A 126 -5.33 20.75 -7.68
N LEU A 127 -6.32 20.43 -6.83
CA LEU A 127 -6.13 19.56 -5.66
C LEU A 127 -5.70 18.14 -6.08
N ALA A 128 -6.31 17.57 -7.13
CA ALA A 128 -5.91 16.26 -7.67
C ALA A 128 -4.45 16.25 -8.16
N TRP A 129 -3.98 17.29 -8.87
CA TRP A 129 -2.57 17.40 -9.24
C TRP A 129 -1.65 17.59 -8.02
N LEU A 130 -2.01 18.46 -7.07
CA LEU A 130 -1.26 18.64 -5.82
C LEU A 130 -1.10 17.32 -5.06
N PHE A 131 -2.17 16.53 -4.99
CA PHE A 131 -2.17 15.19 -4.37
C PHE A 131 -1.21 14.25 -5.10
N VAL A 132 -1.34 14.11 -6.43
CA VAL A 132 -0.56 13.15 -7.22
C VAL A 132 0.93 13.52 -7.21
N THR A 133 1.27 14.81 -7.31
CA THR A 133 2.67 15.23 -7.21
C THR A 133 3.22 14.97 -5.80
N GLY A 134 2.47 15.28 -4.74
CA GLY A 134 2.90 15.01 -3.36
C GLY A 134 3.07 13.51 -3.05
N GLY A 135 2.11 12.70 -3.49
CA GLY A 135 2.09 11.24 -3.28
C GLY A 135 3.12 10.46 -4.10
N VAL A 136 3.72 11.07 -5.13
CA VAL A 136 4.91 10.55 -5.82
C VAL A 136 6.18 11.13 -5.21
N LEU A 137 6.18 12.41 -4.83
CA LEU A 137 7.35 13.09 -4.28
C LEU A 137 7.78 12.51 -2.93
N LEU A 138 6.84 12.18 -2.03
CA LEU A 138 7.18 11.62 -0.72
C LEU A 138 7.89 10.28 -0.82
N PRO A 139 7.34 9.24 -1.48
CA PRO A 139 8.03 7.96 -1.60
C PRO A 139 9.39 8.05 -2.31
N VAL A 140 9.52 8.91 -3.33
CA VAL A 140 10.81 9.14 -4.00
C VAL A 140 11.82 9.81 -3.06
N GLY A 141 11.38 10.79 -2.25
CA GLY A 141 12.21 11.39 -1.21
C GLY A 141 12.67 10.37 -0.17
N VAL A 142 11.73 9.61 0.40
CA VAL A 142 11.99 8.54 1.39
C VAL A 142 12.98 7.49 0.84
N PHE A 143 12.78 7.00 -0.38
CA PHE A 143 13.68 6.05 -1.03
C PHE A 143 15.13 6.56 -1.09
N LEU A 144 15.30 7.85 -1.38
CA LEU A 144 16.62 8.47 -1.55
C LEU A 144 17.36 8.71 -0.22
N ILE A 145 16.69 8.73 0.94
CA ILE A 145 17.33 9.01 2.24
C ILE A 145 18.53 8.09 2.50
N HIS A 146 18.37 6.77 2.38
CA HIS A 146 19.45 5.78 2.61
C HIS A 146 20.60 5.88 1.57
N TYR A 147 20.34 6.42 0.38
CA TYR A 147 21.34 6.59 -0.68
C TYR A 147 22.11 7.92 -0.62
N VAL A 148 21.51 9.00 -0.09
CA VAL A 148 22.13 10.34 -0.12
C VAL A 148 22.41 10.92 1.27
N GLY A 149 21.72 10.46 2.32
CA GLY A 149 21.88 10.95 3.69
C GLY A 149 21.95 12.49 3.77
N LEU A 150 23.03 13.00 4.36
CA LEU A 150 23.31 14.44 4.49
C LEU A 150 24.11 15.04 3.30
N THR A 151 24.42 14.26 2.26
CA THR A 151 25.26 14.71 1.14
C THR A 151 24.65 15.90 0.41
N HIS A 152 25.39 17.01 0.37
CA HIS A 152 24.96 18.32 -0.14
C HIS A 152 23.71 18.91 0.55
N SER A 153 23.38 18.49 1.77
CA SER A 153 22.26 19.08 2.50
C SER A 153 22.55 20.53 2.95
N PRO A 154 21.56 21.45 2.89
CA PRO A 154 21.64 22.76 3.55
C PRO A 154 21.50 22.69 5.07
N LEU A 155 21.19 21.52 5.67
CA LEU A 155 20.97 21.34 7.11
C LEU A 155 21.91 20.26 7.68
N GLN A 156 22.38 20.48 8.92
CA GLN A 156 23.34 19.59 9.59
C GLN A 156 22.78 18.21 9.99
N ALA A 157 21.46 18.06 10.11
CA ALA A 157 20.81 16.87 10.69
C ALA A 157 19.68 16.27 9.83
N ILE A 158 19.34 16.90 8.70
CA ILE A 158 18.23 16.49 7.82
C ILE A 158 18.77 16.48 6.38
N GLY A 159 18.61 15.38 5.66
CA GLY A 159 19.01 15.28 4.25
C GLY A 159 18.07 16.02 3.31
N TRP A 160 18.55 16.50 2.15
CA TRP A 160 17.68 17.15 1.17
C TRP A 160 16.53 16.24 0.71
N ALA A 161 16.78 14.94 0.59
CA ALA A 161 15.77 13.94 0.26
C ALA A 161 14.62 13.89 1.29
N SER A 162 14.91 14.09 2.59
CA SER A 162 13.89 14.21 3.63
C SER A 162 13.08 15.50 3.47
N ILE A 163 13.72 16.63 3.16
CA ILE A 163 13.02 17.91 2.94
C ILE A 163 12.01 17.79 1.78
N PHE A 164 12.36 17.09 0.70
CA PHE A 164 11.41 16.79 -0.37
C PHE A 164 10.35 15.76 0.03
N ALA A 165 10.68 14.78 0.89
CA ALA A 165 9.70 13.85 1.43
C ALA A 165 8.62 14.57 2.27
N ASP A 166 9.04 15.42 3.21
CA ASP A 166 8.19 16.25 4.06
C ASP A 166 7.32 17.21 3.22
N LEU A 167 7.90 17.82 2.18
CA LEU A 167 7.16 18.65 1.23
C LEU A 167 6.08 17.84 0.47
N GLY A 168 6.40 16.63 0.03
CA GLY A 168 5.43 15.72 -0.59
C GLY A 168 4.27 15.38 0.34
N GLY A 169 4.58 15.08 1.62
CA GLY A 169 3.58 14.87 2.67
C GLY A 169 2.69 16.10 2.90
N LEU A 170 3.29 17.29 2.98
CA LEU A 170 2.56 18.55 3.10
C LEU A 170 1.61 18.80 1.90
N MET A 171 2.03 18.49 0.68
CA MET A 171 1.19 18.59 -0.52
C MET A 171 -0.02 17.64 -0.47
N VAL A 172 0.18 16.39 0.00
CA VAL A 172 -0.91 15.43 0.23
C VAL A 172 -1.86 15.91 1.33
N LEU A 173 -1.34 16.40 2.46
CA LEU A 173 -2.13 16.93 3.58
C LEU A 173 -2.98 18.14 3.16
N VAL A 174 -2.38 19.14 2.50
CA VAL A 174 -3.09 20.34 2.01
C VAL A 174 -4.16 19.95 0.98
N SER A 175 -3.87 19.01 0.08
CA SER A 175 -4.86 18.52 -0.86
C SER A 175 -6.03 17.81 -0.17
N THR A 176 -5.73 16.91 0.77
CA THR A 176 -6.73 16.13 1.52
C THR A 176 -7.61 17.04 2.39
N ALA A 177 -7.04 18.08 3.00
CA ALA A 177 -7.79 19.11 3.72
C ALA A 177 -8.71 19.92 2.79
N GLY A 178 -8.23 20.28 1.59
CA GLY A 178 -9.04 20.91 0.55
C GLY A 178 -10.20 20.02 0.06
N TYR A 179 -9.97 18.70 -0.01
CA TYR A 179 -11.02 17.72 -0.26
C TYR A 179 -12.05 17.67 0.88
N LEU A 180 -11.61 17.50 2.12
CA LEU A 180 -12.49 17.47 3.30
C LEU A 180 -13.35 18.74 3.41
N ALA A 181 -12.77 19.93 3.19
CA ALA A 181 -13.51 21.20 3.18
C ALA A 181 -14.59 21.26 2.08
N GLY A 182 -14.33 20.69 0.90
CA GLY A 182 -15.32 20.59 -0.19
C GLY A 182 -16.47 19.63 0.10
N ILE A 183 -16.21 18.54 0.84
CA ILE A 183 -17.23 17.59 1.32
C ILE A 183 -18.09 18.24 2.40
N ILE A 184 -17.47 18.86 3.41
CA ILE A 184 -18.19 19.58 4.49
C ILE A 184 -19.07 20.68 3.90
N ARG A 185 -18.57 21.44 2.92
CA ARG A 185 -19.35 22.47 2.22
C ARG A 185 -20.58 21.89 1.50
N HIS A 186 -20.46 20.74 0.84
CA HIS A 186 -21.56 20.12 0.12
C HIS A 186 -22.70 19.71 1.05
N PHE A 187 -22.38 19.01 2.15
CA PHE A 187 -23.38 18.61 3.15
C PHE A 187 -23.95 19.82 3.91
N GLY A 188 -23.14 20.85 4.20
CA GLY A 188 -23.62 22.09 4.81
C GLY A 188 -24.50 22.96 3.92
N ALA A 189 -24.40 22.82 2.59
CA ALA A 189 -25.24 23.53 1.62
C ALA A 189 -26.53 22.77 1.23
N GLY A 190 -26.64 21.47 1.56
CA GLY A 190 -27.77 20.63 1.20
C GLY A 190 -27.92 20.38 -0.32
N GLU A 191 -26.83 20.55 -1.08
CA GLU A 191 -26.84 20.38 -2.54
C GLU A 191 -27.16 18.93 -2.94
N PRO A 192 -28.05 18.68 -3.92
CA PRO A 192 -28.31 17.34 -4.41
C PRO A 192 -27.10 16.78 -5.18
N SER A 193 -26.56 15.65 -4.73
CA SER A 193 -25.46 14.94 -5.39
C SER A 193 -25.82 14.54 -6.83
N LEU A 194 -24.92 14.78 -7.79
CA LEU A 194 -25.13 14.39 -9.18
C LEU A 194 -25.32 12.86 -9.33
N PRO A 195 -26.20 12.37 -10.23
CA PRO A 195 -26.49 10.95 -10.38
C PRO A 195 -25.30 10.19 -10.99
N ASP A 196 -24.53 9.54 -10.14
CA ASP A 196 -23.33 8.78 -10.51
C ASP A 196 -23.65 7.35 -11.00
N LYS A 197 -22.86 6.84 -11.96
CA LYS A 197 -22.88 5.44 -12.37
C LYS A 197 -22.00 4.52 -11.51
N LEU A 198 -20.92 5.02 -10.90
CA LEU A 198 -20.04 4.17 -10.08
C LEU A 198 -20.79 3.53 -8.90
N LEU A 199 -21.71 4.29 -8.31
CA LEU A 199 -22.54 3.86 -7.17
C LEU A 199 -23.79 3.06 -7.59
N ARG A 200 -24.00 2.86 -8.89
CA ARG A 200 -25.18 2.20 -9.47
C ARG A 200 -24.81 1.00 -10.36
N ASP A 201 -23.55 0.60 -10.40
CA ASP A 201 -23.15 -0.58 -11.16
C ASP A 201 -23.68 -1.87 -10.52
N GLN A 202 -24.07 -2.81 -11.37
CA GLN A 202 -24.53 -4.15 -11.00
C GLN A 202 -23.79 -5.24 -11.80
N SER A 203 -22.65 -4.89 -12.42
CA SER A 203 -21.77 -5.83 -13.12
C SER A 203 -21.45 -7.07 -12.27
N THR A 204 -21.15 -8.18 -12.94
CA THR A 204 -20.85 -9.43 -12.22
C THR A 204 -19.46 -9.36 -11.60
N SER A 205 -18.49 -8.75 -12.30
CA SER A 205 -17.16 -8.50 -11.75
C SER A 205 -17.19 -7.54 -10.56
N GLY A 206 -18.00 -6.48 -10.60
CA GLY A 206 -18.16 -5.54 -9.48
C GLY A 206 -18.69 -6.23 -8.23
N ARG A 207 -19.77 -7.01 -8.36
CA ARG A 207 -20.32 -7.79 -7.25
C ARG A 207 -19.36 -8.86 -6.71
N TRP A 208 -18.59 -9.52 -7.57
CA TRP A 208 -17.54 -10.47 -7.15
C TRP A 208 -16.43 -9.77 -6.35
N LEU A 209 -15.91 -8.66 -6.86
CA LEU A 209 -14.85 -7.89 -6.20
C LEU A 209 -15.30 -7.30 -4.86
N LEU A 210 -16.54 -6.77 -4.78
CA LEU A 210 -17.08 -6.22 -3.54
C LEU A 210 -17.31 -7.30 -2.47
N ALA A 211 -17.91 -8.43 -2.85
CA ALA A 211 -18.17 -9.53 -1.93
C ALA A 211 -16.88 -10.24 -1.49
N GLY A 212 -16.00 -10.55 -2.43
CA GLY A 212 -14.69 -11.16 -2.12
C GLY A 212 -13.80 -10.24 -1.29
N GLY A 213 -13.78 -8.94 -1.61
CA GLY A 213 -13.05 -7.94 -0.83
C GLY A 213 -13.58 -7.78 0.59
N LEU A 214 -14.90 -7.78 0.78
CA LEU A 214 -15.51 -7.78 2.12
C LEU A 214 -15.18 -9.05 2.91
N ILE A 215 -15.21 -10.22 2.28
CA ILE A 215 -14.82 -11.49 2.91
C ILE A 215 -13.35 -11.47 3.34
N LEU A 216 -12.46 -10.94 2.49
CA LEU A 216 -11.04 -10.75 2.83
C LEU A 216 -10.90 -9.79 4.03
N VAL A 217 -11.46 -8.59 3.99
CA VAL A 217 -11.39 -7.62 5.11
C VAL A 217 -11.89 -8.24 6.42
N LEU A 218 -13.01 -8.97 6.40
CA LEU A 218 -13.54 -9.66 7.58
C LEU A 218 -12.60 -10.78 8.08
N ALA A 219 -12.04 -11.60 7.19
CA ALA A 219 -11.06 -12.63 7.56
C ALA A 219 -9.78 -12.00 8.15
N GLY A 220 -9.34 -10.86 7.61
CA GLY A 220 -8.21 -10.09 8.12
C GLY A 220 -8.45 -9.56 9.52
N PHE A 221 -9.63 -8.98 9.78
CA PHE A 221 -10.03 -8.56 11.13
C PHE A 221 -10.12 -9.74 12.12
N ILE A 222 -10.69 -10.87 11.71
CA ILE A 222 -10.75 -12.09 12.54
C ILE A 222 -9.34 -12.59 12.89
N HIS A 223 -8.43 -12.65 11.91
CA HIS A 223 -7.04 -13.03 12.13
C HIS A 223 -6.30 -12.05 13.05
N GLY A 224 -6.49 -10.74 12.86
CA GLY A 224 -5.89 -9.70 13.70
C GLY A 224 -6.40 -9.75 15.15
N ALA A 225 -7.72 -9.95 15.33
CA ALA A 225 -8.32 -10.10 16.65
C ALA A 225 -7.85 -11.38 17.37
N TYR A 226 -7.71 -12.49 16.64
CA TYR A 226 -7.09 -13.72 17.18
C TYR A 226 -5.64 -13.47 17.60
N TYR A 227 -4.83 -12.86 16.72
CA TYR A 227 -3.42 -12.57 17.03
C TYR A 227 -3.28 -11.67 18.27
N ALA A 228 -4.04 -10.58 18.34
CA ALA A 228 -4.03 -9.67 19.49
C ALA A 228 -4.52 -10.34 20.79
N GLY A 229 -5.56 -11.18 20.72
CA GLY A 229 -6.15 -11.82 21.89
C GLY A 229 -5.41 -13.06 22.41
N VAL A 230 -4.63 -13.75 21.57
CA VAL A 230 -4.02 -15.06 21.90
C VAL A 230 -2.50 -15.05 21.82
N ASP A 231 -1.92 -14.47 20.77
CA ASP A 231 -0.48 -14.56 20.49
C ASP A 231 0.32 -13.35 20.97
N LEU A 232 -0.24 -12.14 20.92
CA LEU A 232 0.50 -10.89 21.16
C LEU A 232 1.16 -10.87 22.56
N TYR A 233 0.39 -11.06 23.63
CA TYR A 233 0.93 -11.08 25.00
C TYR A 233 1.90 -12.25 25.24
N ARG A 234 1.70 -13.40 24.57
CA ARG A 234 2.63 -14.53 24.59
C ARG A 234 3.96 -14.16 23.92
N HIS A 235 3.92 -13.39 22.84
CA HIS A 235 5.09 -12.90 22.12
C HIS A 235 5.84 -11.80 22.90
N GLU A 236 5.13 -10.86 23.51
CA GLU A 236 5.74 -9.81 24.34
C GLU A 236 6.43 -10.39 25.59
N ALA A 237 5.81 -11.36 26.26
CA ALA A 237 6.41 -12.08 27.38
C ALA A 237 7.64 -12.91 26.94
N ALA A 238 7.59 -13.52 25.76
CA ALA A 238 8.72 -14.27 25.20
C ALA A 238 9.87 -13.33 24.79
N ASP A 239 9.60 -12.20 24.16
CA ASP A 239 10.62 -11.18 23.81
C ASP A 239 11.37 -10.73 25.06
N TYR A 240 10.65 -10.33 26.12
CA TYR A 240 11.25 -9.93 27.39
C TYR A 240 12.12 -11.05 27.99
N THR A 241 11.61 -12.29 27.99
CA THR A 241 12.30 -13.45 28.54
C THR A 241 13.59 -13.74 27.78
N ILE A 242 13.55 -13.75 26.45
CA ILE A 242 14.71 -14.08 25.60
C ILE A 242 15.74 -12.96 25.64
N LEU A 243 15.33 -11.68 25.63
CA LEU A 243 16.26 -10.55 25.75
C LEU A 243 16.93 -10.51 27.14
N SER A 244 16.21 -10.90 28.21
CA SER A 244 16.79 -11.07 29.55
C SER A 244 17.80 -12.21 29.61
N GLN A 245 17.50 -13.34 28.95
CA GLN A 245 18.46 -14.46 28.80
C GLN A 245 19.69 -14.08 27.99
N LEU A 246 19.53 -13.31 26.90
CA LEU A 246 20.63 -12.81 26.08
C LEU A 246 21.55 -11.88 26.89
N ALA A 247 20.99 -10.91 27.60
CA ALA A 247 21.75 -9.98 28.43
C ALA A 247 22.50 -10.68 29.59
N SER A 248 21.84 -11.59 30.28
CA SER A 248 22.47 -12.36 31.38
C SER A 248 23.50 -13.38 30.87
N ALA A 249 23.30 -13.99 29.69
CA ALA A 249 24.28 -14.85 29.06
C ALA A 249 25.53 -14.07 28.60
N ALA A 250 25.36 -12.86 28.07
CA ALA A 250 26.46 -11.98 27.69
C ALA A 250 27.26 -11.53 28.92
N ALA A 251 26.58 -11.09 29.99
CA ALA A 251 27.22 -10.72 31.26
C ALA A 251 27.95 -11.90 31.94
N ALA A 252 27.45 -13.13 31.77
CA ALA A 252 28.10 -14.36 32.22
C ALA A 252 29.15 -14.91 31.21
N GLN A 253 29.52 -14.14 30.18
CA GLN A 253 30.46 -14.50 29.12
C GLN A 253 30.21 -15.88 28.50
N ASN A 254 28.95 -16.25 28.30
CA ASN A 254 28.53 -17.57 27.82
C ASN A 254 28.07 -17.51 26.35
N PRO A 255 28.97 -17.69 25.37
CA PRO A 255 28.63 -17.52 23.95
C PRO A 255 27.62 -18.56 23.45
N ALA A 256 27.58 -19.77 24.06
CA ALA A 256 26.61 -20.80 23.69
C ALA A 256 25.17 -20.37 24.03
N ARG A 257 24.95 -19.82 25.23
CA ARG A 257 23.63 -19.28 25.63
C ARG A 257 23.27 -17.99 24.88
N VAL A 258 24.25 -17.13 24.57
CA VAL A 258 24.05 -15.95 23.71
C VAL A 258 23.53 -16.37 22.33
N ASN A 259 24.21 -17.33 21.68
CA ASN A 259 23.81 -17.81 20.35
C ASN A 259 22.45 -18.53 20.36
N GLN A 260 22.13 -19.27 21.43
CA GLN A 260 20.80 -19.84 21.61
C GLN A 260 19.72 -18.74 21.71
N ALA A 261 19.88 -17.78 22.62
CA ALA A 261 18.90 -16.71 22.81
C ALA A 261 18.71 -15.86 21.55
N LEU A 262 19.76 -15.62 20.76
CA LEU A 262 19.66 -14.95 19.46
C LEU A 262 18.87 -15.75 18.42
N ASN A 263 19.08 -17.07 18.33
CA ASN A 263 18.28 -17.94 17.47
C ASN A 263 16.80 -17.91 17.88
N ASP A 264 16.54 -18.08 19.17
CA ASP A 264 15.18 -18.16 19.71
C ASP A 264 14.44 -16.82 19.53
N TYR A 265 15.15 -15.68 19.66
CA TYR A 265 14.64 -14.35 19.32
C TYR A 265 14.35 -14.20 17.82
N GLY A 266 15.25 -14.70 16.96
CA GLY A 266 15.06 -14.70 15.50
C GLY A 266 13.81 -15.47 15.06
N GLN A 267 13.57 -16.65 15.64
CA GLN A 267 12.36 -17.44 15.40
C GLN A 267 11.09 -16.70 15.87
N LEU A 268 11.12 -16.11 17.06
CA LEU A 268 9.99 -15.34 17.60
C LEU A 268 9.65 -14.12 16.74
N GLN A 269 10.65 -13.34 16.31
CA GLN A 269 10.44 -12.19 15.44
C GLN A 269 9.96 -12.61 14.04
N GLY A 270 10.35 -13.80 13.56
CA GLY A 270 9.80 -14.41 12.35
C GLY A 270 8.30 -14.73 12.47
N ASP A 271 7.89 -15.44 13.53
CA ASP A 271 6.48 -15.79 13.79
C ASP A 271 5.59 -14.55 13.98
N LYS A 272 6.10 -13.52 14.67
CA LYS A 272 5.46 -12.19 14.75
C LYS A 272 5.31 -11.57 13.36
N ALA A 273 6.37 -11.55 12.56
CA ALA A 273 6.37 -10.89 11.25
C ALA A 273 5.38 -11.52 10.27
N VAL A 274 5.35 -12.85 10.13
CA VAL A 274 4.43 -13.51 9.18
C VAL A 274 2.96 -13.32 9.57
N LYS A 275 2.64 -13.32 10.87
CA LYS A 275 1.27 -13.10 11.37
C LYS A 275 0.80 -11.67 11.15
N ILE A 276 1.68 -10.68 11.34
CA ILE A 276 1.38 -9.27 11.08
C ILE A 276 1.26 -9.00 9.57
N ALA A 277 2.16 -9.53 8.75
CA ALA A 277 2.13 -9.36 7.30
C ALA A 277 0.89 -10.00 6.67
N ALA A 278 0.52 -11.21 7.08
CA ALA A 278 -0.71 -11.86 6.60
C ALA A 278 -1.97 -11.09 7.00
N HIS A 279 -2.05 -10.57 8.24
CA HIS A 279 -3.15 -9.70 8.66
C HIS A 279 -3.27 -8.45 7.79
N ALA A 280 -2.15 -7.73 7.57
CA ALA A 280 -2.11 -6.52 6.77
C ALA A 280 -2.54 -6.78 5.32
N HIS A 281 -1.88 -7.70 4.63
CA HIS A 281 -2.14 -7.95 3.20
C HIS A 281 -3.55 -8.50 2.92
N ILE A 282 -4.14 -9.28 3.82
CA ILE A 282 -5.55 -9.70 3.69
C ILE A 282 -6.48 -8.46 3.68
N ILE A 283 -6.26 -7.51 4.60
CA ILE A 283 -7.09 -6.29 4.66
C ILE A 283 -6.80 -5.37 3.47
N GLU A 284 -5.54 -5.13 3.13
CA GLU A 284 -5.14 -4.28 2.00
C GLU A 284 -5.72 -4.79 0.68
N PHE A 285 -5.53 -6.07 0.36
CA PHE A 285 -6.09 -6.64 -0.86
C PHE A 285 -7.61 -6.73 -0.84
N GLY A 286 -8.23 -6.91 0.34
CA GLY A 286 -9.67 -6.81 0.49
C GLY A 286 -10.20 -5.41 0.16
N LEU A 287 -9.53 -4.36 0.67
CA LEU A 287 -9.82 -2.96 0.34
C LEU A 287 -9.56 -2.66 -1.14
N LEU A 288 -8.48 -3.18 -1.73
CA LEU A 288 -8.21 -3.07 -3.17
C LEU A 288 -9.37 -3.64 -4.00
N ALA A 289 -9.83 -4.85 -3.68
CA ALA A 289 -10.96 -5.47 -4.37
C ALA A 289 -12.24 -4.64 -4.21
N MET A 290 -12.56 -4.19 -2.99
CA MET A 290 -13.73 -3.32 -2.74
C MET A 290 -13.67 -1.99 -3.52
N LEU A 291 -12.50 -1.35 -3.60
CA LEU A 291 -12.33 -0.10 -4.36
C LEU A 291 -12.45 -0.34 -5.88
N LEU A 292 -11.79 -1.38 -6.40
CA LEU A 292 -11.84 -1.74 -7.83
C LEU A 292 -13.23 -2.22 -8.28
N ALA A 293 -14.08 -2.69 -7.36
CA ALA A 293 -15.47 -3.04 -7.64
C ALA A 293 -16.25 -1.83 -8.18
N PHE A 294 -16.10 -0.65 -7.56
CA PHE A 294 -16.77 0.57 -8.01
C PHE A 294 -16.30 0.99 -9.40
N PHE A 295 -15.00 0.88 -9.71
CA PHE A 295 -14.42 1.33 -10.98
C PHE A 295 -14.67 0.39 -12.18
N GLN A 296 -15.33 -0.75 -11.99
CA GLN A 296 -15.66 -1.69 -13.07
C GLN A 296 -16.39 -1.09 -14.29
N PRO A 297 -17.27 -0.07 -14.19
CA PRO A 297 -17.86 0.60 -15.35
C PRO A 297 -16.84 1.24 -16.30
N TYR A 298 -15.70 1.68 -15.78
CA TYR A 298 -14.64 2.32 -16.56
C TYR A 298 -13.60 1.32 -17.10
N VAL A 299 -13.64 0.04 -16.70
CA VAL A 299 -12.77 -0.99 -17.29
C VAL A 299 -13.30 -1.36 -18.68
N GLN A 300 -12.67 -0.89 -19.76
CA GLN A 300 -13.04 -1.27 -21.15
C GLN A 300 -12.44 -2.65 -21.53
N LEU A 301 -12.96 -3.68 -20.87
CA LEU A 301 -12.77 -5.10 -21.21
C LEU A 301 -14.14 -5.78 -21.34
N GLY A 302 -14.23 -6.85 -22.14
CA GLY A 302 -15.44 -7.67 -22.18
C GLY A 302 -15.70 -8.37 -20.83
N GLU A 303 -16.97 -8.58 -20.45
CA GLU A 303 -17.35 -9.10 -19.12
C GLU A 303 -16.66 -10.41 -18.75
N THR A 304 -16.44 -11.32 -19.71
CA THR A 304 -15.68 -12.57 -19.51
C THR A 304 -14.24 -12.30 -19.05
N TRP A 305 -13.60 -11.24 -19.57
CA TRP A 305 -12.26 -10.83 -19.14
C TRP A 305 -12.30 -10.08 -17.80
N LYS A 306 -13.29 -9.20 -17.55
CA LYS A 306 -13.45 -8.58 -16.23
C LYS A 306 -13.60 -9.62 -15.13
N ARG A 307 -14.46 -10.63 -15.34
CA ARG A 307 -14.68 -11.72 -14.38
C ARG A 307 -13.43 -12.59 -14.19
N ARG A 308 -12.65 -12.84 -15.25
CA ARG A 308 -11.34 -13.52 -15.14
C ARG A 308 -10.36 -12.73 -14.26
N TRP A 309 -10.16 -11.43 -14.55
CA TRP A 309 -9.23 -10.61 -13.77
C TRP A 309 -9.70 -10.38 -12.32
N ALA A 310 -11.00 -10.24 -12.08
CA ALA A 310 -11.57 -10.23 -10.73
C ALA A 310 -11.27 -11.54 -9.96
N GLY A 311 -11.45 -12.70 -10.61
CA GLY A 311 -11.12 -14.00 -10.00
C GLY A 311 -9.63 -14.20 -9.76
N ILE A 312 -8.77 -13.77 -10.69
CA ILE A 312 -7.30 -13.83 -10.56
C ILE A 312 -6.83 -12.94 -9.40
N LEU A 313 -7.36 -11.72 -9.29
CA LEU A 313 -7.08 -10.83 -8.17
C LEU A 313 -7.46 -11.50 -6.86
N LEU A 314 -8.73 -11.87 -6.67
CA LEU A 314 -9.21 -12.45 -5.41
C LEU A 314 -8.49 -13.75 -5.02
N PHE A 315 -8.06 -14.55 -6.00
CA PHE A 315 -7.24 -15.74 -5.75
C PHE A 315 -5.82 -15.39 -5.29
N GLY A 316 -5.13 -14.47 -5.97
CA GLY A 316 -3.80 -14.00 -5.55
C GLY A 316 -3.82 -13.32 -4.18
N SER A 317 -4.86 -12.53 -3.92
CA SER A 317 -5.14 -11.85 -2.65
C SER A 317 -5.36 -12.78 -1.46
N LEU A 318 -5.81 -14.02 -1.71
CA LEU A 318 -5.90 -15.07 -0.68
C LEU A 318 -4.61 -15.90 -0.62
N LEU A 319 -4.01 -16.23 -1.77
CA LEU A 319 -2.85 -17.10 -1.88
C LEU A 319 -1.63 -16.51 -1.16
N LEU A 320 -1.31 -15.23 -1.40
CA LEU A 320 -0.14 -14.58 -0.80
C LEU A 320 -0.15 -14.67 0.74
N PRO A 321 -1.14 -14.12 1.47
CA PRO A 321 -1.09 -14.10 2.92
C PRO A 321 -1.23 -15.49 3.56
N VAL A 322 -1.97 -16.42 2.92
CA VAL A 322 -2.01 -17.82 3.38
C VAL A 322 -0.62 -18.47 3.26
N CYS A 323 0.11 -18.23 2.18
CA CYS A 323 1.45 -18.77 2.01
C CYS A 323 2.50 -18.06 2.89
N VAL A 324 2.36 -16.77 3.19
CA VAL A 324 3.20 -16.07 4.20
C VAL A 324 3.08 -16.73 5.58
N LEU A 325 1.87 -17.07 6.05
CA LEU A 325 1.68 -17.82 7.30
C LEU A 325 2.33 -19.21 7.30
N LEU A 326 2.60 -19.77 6.11
CA LEU A 326 3.24 -21.07 5.93
C LEU A 326 4.77 -20.98 5.75
N GLU A 327 5.34 -19.77 5.60
CA GLU A 327 6.78 -19.55 5.40
C GLU A 327 7.61 -20.12 6.55
N MET A 328 7.22 -19.87 7.80
CA MET A 328 7.92 -20.41 8.99
C MET A 328 7.91 -21.96 9.08
N LYS A 329 7.08 -22.64 8.28
CA LYS A 329 6.95 -24.12 8.28
C LYS A 329 7.51 -24.79 7.02
N TYR A 330 7.45 -24.13 5.86
CA TYR A 330 7.86 -24.69 4.57
C TYR A 330 8.95 -23.86 3.85
N GLY A 331 9.42 -22.77 4.47
CA GLY A 331 10.49 -21.91 3.99
C GLY A 331 10.23 -21.33 2.60
N LEU A 332 11.29 -21.30 1.78
CA LEU A 332 11.31 -20.73 0.43
C LEU A 332 10.22 -21.30 -0.51
N LEU A 333 9.72 -22.52 -0.28
CA LEU A 333 8.61 -23.07 -1.07
C LEU A 333 7.31 -22.31 -0.82
N ALA A 334 7.00 -21.98 0.43
CA ALA A 334 5.83 -21.16 0.76
C ALA A 334 6.05 -19.69 0.35
N GLY A 335 7.25 -19.15 0.55
CA GLY A 335 7.62 -17.81 0.08
C GLY A 335 7.40 -17.62 -1.43
N GLY A 336 7.97 -18.49 -2.28
CA GLY A 336 7.80 -18.38 -3.74
C GLY A 336 6.37 -18.58 -4.25
N ILE A 337 5.52 -19.30 -3.50
CA ILE A 337 4.08 -19.38 -3.79
C ILE A 337 3.36 -18.10 -3.34
N ALA A 338 3.81 -17.46 -2.26
CA ALA A 338 3.30 -16.16 -1.83
C ALA A 338 3.63 -15.05 -2.86
N ASP A 339 4.87 -15.00 -3.34
CA ASP A 339 5.32 -14.11 -4.44
C ASP A 339 4.46 -14.33 -5.70
N THR A 340 4.16 -15.58 -6.02
CA THR A 340 3.26 -15.93 -7.14
C THR A 340 1.85 -15.36 -6.91
N GLY A 341 1.35 -15.36 -5.67
CA GLY A 341 0.10 -14.70 -5.29
C GLY A 341 0.13 -13.18 -5.52
N GLY A 342 1.23 -12.52 -5.14
CA GLY A 342 1.45 -11.09 -5.37
C GLY A 342 1.45 -10.73 -6.86
N LEU A 343 2.21 -11.47 -7.66
CA LEU A 343 2.27 -11.32 -9.11
C LEU A 343 0.88 -11.47 -9.78
N LEU A 344 0.03 -12.38 -9.31
CA LEU A 344 -1.34 -12.52 -9.82
C LEU A 344 -2.20 -11.28 -9.54
N VAL A 345 -2.06 -10.65 -8.37
CA VAL A 345 -2.72 -9.37 -8.05
C VAL A 345 -2.18 -8.25 -8.95
N ILE A 346 -0.86 -8.14 -9.12
CA ILE A 346 -0.20 -7.15 -10.01
C ILE A 346 -0.73 -7.28 -11.44
N LEU A 347 -0.76 -8.50 -12.00
CA LEU A 347 -1.21 -8.75 -13.37
C LEU A 347 -2.70 -8.41 -13.56
N ALA A 348 -3.55 -8.74 -12.59
CA ALA A 348 -4.97 -8.39 -12.63
C ALA A 348 -5.21 -6.87 -12.50
N LEU A 349 -4.46 -6.20 -11.61
CA LEU A 349 -4.49 -4.76 -11.42
C LEU A 349 -4.07 -4.02 -12.71
N LEU A 350 -2.94 -4.43 -13.30
CA LEU A 350 -2.43 -3.92 -14.58
C LEU A 350 -3.45 -4.11 -15.72
N ALA A 351 -4.07 -5.28 -15.83
CA ALA A 351 -5.07 -5.54 -16.87
C ALA A 351 -6.31 -4.64 -16.72
N MET A 352 -6.78 -4.39 -15.49
CA MET A 352 -7.89 -3.47 -15.22
C MET A 352 -7.48 -2.00 -15.45
N TRP A 353 -6.25 -1.61 -15.09
CA TRP A 353 -5.70 -0.28 -15.37
C TRP A 353 -5.63 0.01 -16.87
N ILE A 354 -5.11 -0.92 -17.66
CA ILE A 354 -5.12 -0.86 -19.14
C ILE A 354 -6.56 -0.75 -19.67
N GLY A 355 -7.52 -1.45 -19.06
CA GLY A 355 -8.94 -1.30 -19.37
C GLY A 355 -9.45 0.14 -19.15
N ILE A 356 -9.04 0.80 -18.07
CA ILE A 356 -9.43 2.20 -17.76
C ILE A 356 -8.69 3.22 -18.63
N LEU A 357 -7.43 2.96 -19.00
CA LEU A 357 -6.69 3.76 -19.98
C LEU A 357 -7.31 3.66 -21.38
N ARG A 358 -7.77 2.48 -21.80
CA ARG A 358 -8.49 2.30 -23.06
C ARG A 358 -9.84 3.01 -23.06
N TYR A 359 -10.62 2.87 -21.98
CA TYR A 359 -11.86 3.64 -21.79
C TYR A 359 -11.62 5.14 -21.91
N SER A 360 -10.61 5.64 -21.19
CA SER A 360 -10.16 7.03 -21.19
C SER A 360 -9.87 7.53 -22.61
N GLY A 361 -9.01 6.83 -23.35
CA GLY A 361 -8.69 7.19 -24.73
C GLY A 361 -9.89 7.11 -25.69
N SER A 362 -10.83 6.19 -25.46
CA SER A 362 -12.06 6.11 -26.25
C SER A 362 -13.04 7.28 -25.99
N LEU A 363 -12.99 7.91 -24.81
CA LEU A 363 -13.70 9.17 -24.57
C LEU A 363 -13.01 10.36 -25.25
N ASP A 364 -11.68 10.41 -25.20
CA ASP A 364 -10.89 11.50 -25.81
C ASP A 364 -10.97 11.50 -27.35
N ALA A 365 -11.15 10.33 -27.96
CA ALA A 365 -11.24 10.16 -29.41
C ALA A 365 -12.64 10.44 -30.02
N MET A 366 -13.67 10.69 -29.20
CA MET A 366 -15.01 11.02 -29.73
C MET A 366 -15.05 12.46 -30.27
N PRO A 367 -15.52 12.70 -31.51
CA PRO A 367 -15.58 14.04 -32.08
C PRO A 367 -16.44 15.00 -31.24
N SER A 368 -15.88 16.17 -30.94
CA SER A 368 -16.49 17.20 -30.09
C SER A 368 -17.77 17.86 -30.64
N GLY A 369 -18.26 17.41 -31.80
CA GLY A 369 -19.46 17.89 -32.47
C GLY A 369 -20.62 16.89 -32.60
N VAL A 370 -20.52 15.66 -32.06
CA VAL A 370 -21.68 14.76 -31.99
C VAL A 370 -22.65 15.30 -30.93
N PRO A 371 -23.92 15.58 -31.25
CA PRO A 371 -24.85 16.23 -30.34
C PRO A 371 -25.20 15.36 -29.12
N ARG A 372 -25.50 16.02 -28.00
CA ARG A 372 -25.97 15.43 -26.75
C ARG A 372 -27.51 15.41 -26.70
#